data_AF-A0A1L1WLN0-F1
#
_entry.id   AF-A0A1L1WLN0-F1
#
_cell.length_a   1.000
_cell.length_b   1.000
_cell.length_c   1.000
_cell.angle_alpha   90.00
_cell.angle_beta   90.00
_cell.angle_gamma   90.00
#
_symmetry.space_group_name_H-M   'P 1'
#
loop_
_entity.id
_entity.type
_entity.pdbx_description
1 polymer ?
#
loop_
_entity_poly.entity_id
_entity_poly.type
_entity_poly.pdbx_seq_one_letter_code
_entity_poly.pdbx_strand_id
1 'polypeptide(L)'
;WHLQAWNSATCYMMMWASIGTLIHMVGRTIWWRNIHIPTSAEATWCDIATKLIIGLGIAIPLSSFSINRRLYNIVTIRTITITKEQKRRDVIIDSILCVLCPIIFMAVHYTMQGHRFDVIENIGCWPSTYLTLPAYILVLAPPIFVGCVSLVTCSLSIRAFIKRRQEFNAILRSSSTGLNAPRYLRLMSLA
;
A
#
# COMPACT_ATOMS: atom_id res chain seq x y z
N TRP A 1 -1.88 -17.46 -7.09
CA TRP A 1 -3.26 -16.99 -6.91
C TRP A 1 -3.43 -15.47 -7.13
N HIS A 2 -2.79 -14.57 -6.36
CA HIS A 2 -2.93 -13.11 -6.58
C HIS A 2 -2.34 -12.55 -7.90
N LEU A 3 -1.21 -13.09 -8.36
CA LEU A 3 -0.64 -12.79 -9.70
C LEU A 3 -1.54 -13.29 -10.84
N GLN A 4 -2.25 -14.40 -10.60
CA GLN A 4 -3.16 -15.03 -11.57
C GLN A 4 -4.49 -14.25 -11.69
N ALA A 5 -4.92 -13.62 -10.60
CA ALA A 5 -6.03 -12.66 -10.56
C ALA A 5 -5.63 -11.25 -11.04
N TRP A 6 -4.41 -11.07 -11.58
CA TRP A 6 -3.88 -9.78 -12.03
C TRP A 6 -3.90 -8.69 -10.95
N ASN A 7 -3.89 -9.05 -9.67
CA ASN A 7 -4.06 -8.11 -8.57
C ASN A 7 -2.74 -7.47 -8.12
N SER A 8 -2.12 -6.72 -9.05
CA SER A 8 -0.78 -6.13 -8.90
C SER A 8 -0.67 -5.21 -7.68
N ALA A 9 -1.64 -4.33 -7.45
CA ALA A 9 -1.67 -3.46 -6.26
C ALA A 9 -1.59 -4.21 -4.92
N THR A 10 -2.29 -5.34 -4.78
CA THR A 10 -2.21 -6.17 -3.56
C THR A 10 -0.86 -6.87 -3.43
N CYS A 11 -0.25 -7.32 -4.53
CA CYS A 11 1.10 -7.86 -4.49
C CYS A 11 2.11 -6.82 -3.99
N TYR A 12 2.01 -5.57 -4.46
CA TYR A 12 2.86 -4.49 -3.97
C TYR A 12 2.64 -4.18 -2.49
N MET A 13 1.38 -4.16 -2.03
CA MET A 13 1.08 -4.01 -0.61
C MET A 13 1.75 -5.10 0.24
N MET A 14 1.61 -6.37 -0.17
CA MET A 14 2.22 -7.51 0.53
C MET A 14 3.74 -7.42 0.56
N MET A 15 4.35 -7.05 -0.57
CA MET A 15 5.80 -6.88 -0.69
C MET A 15 6.32 -5.75 0.20
N TRP A 16 5.69 -4.58 0.19
CA TRP A 16 6.11 -3.47 1.05
C TRP A 16 5.84 -3.77 2.52
N ALA A 17 4.70 -4.35 2.87
CA ALA A 17 4.42 -4.75 4.24
C ALA A 17 5.46 -5.76 4.77
N SER A 18 5.85 -6.75 3.97
CA SER A 18 6.87 -7.73 4.38
C SER A 18 8.25 -7.10 4.53
N ILE A 19 8.64 -6.18 3.65
CA ILE A 19 9.89 -5.42 3.78
C ILE A 19 9.89 -4.62 5.09
N GLY A 20 8.81 -3.91 5.40
CA GLY A 20 8.69 -3.11 6.62
C GLY A 20 8.77 -3.95 7.89
N THR A 21 8.07 -5.08 7.95
CA THR A 21 8.13 -5.97 9.10
C THR A 21 9.50 -6.59 9.29
N LEU A 22 10.20 -6.97 8.21
CA LEU A 22 11.57 -7.47 8.27
C LEU A 22 12.54 -6.42 8.82
N ILE A 23 12.44 -5.17 8.37
CA ILE A 23 13.28 -4.07 8.86
C ILE A 23 13.10 -3.88 10.37
N HIS A 24 11.85 -3.80 10.83
CA HIS A 24 11.56 -3.63 12.26
C HIS A 24 11.95 -4.86 13.09
N MET A 25 11.80 -6.07 12.55
CA MET A 25 12.22 -7.30 13.21
C MET A 25 13.74 -7.30 13.43
N VAL A 26 14.52 -7.06 12.37
CA VAL A 26 15.98 -7.04 12.45
C VAL A 26 16.46 -5.93 13.39
N GLY A 27 15.90 -4.72 13.26
CA GLY A 27 16.21 -3.59 14.14
C GLY A 27 15.95 -3.92 15.61
N ARG A 28 14.82 -4.54 15.92
CA ARG A 28 14.50 -4.94 17.30
C ARG A 28 15.39 -6.05 17.82
N THR A 29 15.82 -7.01 16.97
CA THR A 29 16.70 -8.10 17.41
C THR A 29 18.13 -7.65 17.69
N ILE A 30 18.68 -6.74 16.88
CA ILE A 30 20.07 -6.29 17.04
C ILE A 30 20.18 -5.30 18.20
N TRP A 31 19.26 -4.35 18.30
CA TRP A 31 19.29 -3.29 19.31
C TRP A 31 18.34 -3.55 20.49
N TRP A 32 18.19 -4.83 20.88
CA TRP A 32 17.36 -5.22 22.01
C TRP A 32 18.03 -4.87 23.33
N ARG A 33 17.47 -3.90 24.07
CA ARG A 33 17.91 -3.46 25.41
C ARG A 33 19.39 -3.05 25.50
N ASN A 34 20.05 -2.80 24.38
CA ASN A 34 21.44 -2.35 24.31
C ASN A 34 21.61 -1.47 23.07
N ILE A 35 22.16 -0.27 23.27
CA ILE A 35 22.58 0.61 22.19
C ILE A 35 24.10 0.62 22.11
N HIS A 36 24.63 0.24 20.95
CA HIS A 36 26.06 0.23 20.66
C HIS A 36 26.34 0.97 19.36
N ILE A 37 27.61 1.35 19.18
CA ILE A 37 28.09 1.95 17.94
C ILE A 37 28.01 0.88 16.84
N PRO A 38 27.33 1.13 15.71
CA PRO A 38 27.17 0.13 14.67
C PRO A 38 28.50 -0.27 14.06
N THR A 39 28.70 -1.59 13.93
CA THR A 39 29.78 -2.21 13.16
C THR A 39 29.61 -1.89 11.66
N SER A 40 30.64 -2.07 10.85
CA SER A 40 30.60 -1.81 9.40
C SER A 40 29.43 -2.51 8.66
N ALA A 41 29.14 -3.75 9.03
CA ALA A 41 28.01 -4.51 8.48
C ALA A 41 26.64 -3.93 8.90
N GLU A 42 26.50 -3.55 10.17
CA GLU A 42 25.28 -2.97 10.73
C GLU A 42 25.01 -1.58 10.15
N ALA A 43 26.06 -0.77 9.92
CA ALA A 43 25.95 0.53 9.26
C ALA A 43 25.43 0.39 7.82
N THR A 44 25.94 -0.61 7.06
CA THR A 44 25.47 -0.89 5.70
C THR A 44 24.01 -1.32 5.68
N TRP A 45 23.58 -2.12 6.66
CA TRP A 45 22.17 -2.48 6.83
C TRP A 45 21.31 -1.24 7.12
N CYS A 46 21.76 -0.36 8.02
CA CYS A 46 21.03 0.86 8.36
C CYS A 46 20.85 1.81 7.17
N ASP A 47 21.83 1.93 6.27
CA ASP A 47 21.67 2.76 5.07
C ASP A 47 20.52 2.27 4.18
N ILE A 48 20.41 0.95 3.99
CA ILE A 48 19.35 0.35 3.17
C ILE A 48 18.02 0.47 3.91
N ALA A 49 17.98 0.09 5.18
CA ALA A 49 16.78 0.08 6.01
C ALA A 49 16.13 1.47 6.12
N THR A 50 16.92 2.51 6.37
CA THR A 50 16.42 3.88 6.55
C THR A 50 15.78 4.42 5.29
N LYS A 51 16.35 4.13 4.11
CA LYS A 51 15.76 4.51 2.83
C LYS A 51 14.47 3.74 2.56
N LEU A 52 14.45 2.44 2.85
CA LEU A 52 13.23 1.64 2.71
C LEU A 52 12.13 2.11 3.67
N ILE A 53 12.44 2.55 4.90
CA ILE A 53 11.46 3.14 5.83
C ILE A 53 10.80 4.39 5.23
N ILE A 54 11.57 5.28 4.61
CA ILE A 54 11.03 6.46 3.92
C ILE A 54 10.14 6.04 2.74
N GLY A 55 10.58 5.07 1.93
CA GLY A 55 9.79 4.52 0.83
C GLY A 55 8.47 3.89 1.30
N LEU A 56 8.50 3.17 2.42
CA LEU A 56 7.32 2.53 3.03
C LEU A 56 6.24 3.53 3.41
N GLY A 57 6.63 4.70 3.93
CA GLY A 57 5.73 5.76 4.34
C GLY A 57 4.79 6.23 3.21
N ILE A 58 5.26 6.19 1.95
CA ILE A 58 4.46 6.56 0.79
C ILE A 58 3.93 5.33 0.01
N ALA A 59 4.68 4.24 -0.03
CA ALA A 59 4.33 3.05 -0.80
C ALA A 59 3.07 2.34 -0.27
N ILE A 60 2.91 2.25 1.05
CA ILE A 60 1.73 1.64 1.69
C ILE A 60 0.45 2.43 1.35
N PRO A 61 0.35 3.74 1.61
CA PRO A 61 -0.89 4.47 1.31
C PRO A 61 -1.19 4.54 -0.20
N LEU A 62 -0.16 4.59 -1.07
CA LEU A 62 -0.32 4.46 -2.53
C LEU A 62 -0.86 3.09 -2.93
N SER A 63 -0.33 2.01 -2.36
CA SER A 63 -0.84 0.66 -2.60
C SER A 63 -2.29 0.52 -2.15
N SER A 64 -2.66 1.08 -1.00
CA SER A 64 -4.04 1.12 -0.52
C SER A 64 -4.95 1.90 -1.46
N PHE A 65 -4.49 3.04 -1.98
CA PHE A 65 -5.25 3.84 -2.96
C PHE A 65 -5.49 3.05 -4.25
N SER A 66 -4.48 2.39 -4.80
CA SER A 66 -4.59 1.59 -6.02
C SER A 66 -5.55 0.40 -5.85
N ILE A 67 -5.53 -0.27 -4.70
CA ILE A 67 -6.51 -1.32 -4.35
C ILE A 67 -7.93 -0.75 -4.35
N ASN A 68 -8.14 0.38 -3.67
CA ASN A 68 -9.45 1.01 -3.56
C ASN A 68 -9.98 1.50 -4.91
N ARG A 69 -9.13 2.08 -5.76
CA ARG A 69 -9.46 2.48 -7.12
C ARG A 69 -9.94 1.30 -7.96
N ARG A 70 -9.25 0.17 -7.86
CA ARG A 70 -9.65 -1.06 -8.57
C ARG A 70 -10.99 -1.58 -8.08
N LEU A 71 -11.20 -1.62 -6.77
CA LEU A 71 -12.48 -2.05 -6.19
C LEU A 71 -13.62 -1.13 -6.64
N TYR A 72 -13.41 0.18 -6.62
CA TYR A 72 -14.37 1.16 -7.10
C TYR A 72 -14.73 0.95 -8.58
N ASN A 73 -13.74 0.69 -9.43
CA ASN A 73 -13.97 0.39 -10.85
C ASN A 73 -14.77 -0.90 -11.04
N ILE A 74 -14.48 -1.96 -10.29
CA ILE A 74 -15.23 -3.24 -10.35
C ILE A 74 -16.70 -3.03 -9.94
N VAL A 75 -16.95 -2.20 -8.91
CA VAL A 75 -18.30 -1.92 -8.38
C VAL A 75 -19.10 -1.00 -9.32
N THR A 76 -18.42 -0.15 -10.10
CA THR A 76 -19.04 0.85 -10.97
C THR A 76 -19.26 0.34 -12.40
N ILE A 77 -18.32 -0.42 -12.95
CA ILE A 77 -18.39 -0.96 -14.32
C ILE A 77 -19.44 -2.07 -14.39
N ARG A 78 -20.47 -1.86 -15.22
CA ARG A 78 -21.54 -2.85 -15.50
C ARG A 78 -21.19 -3.85 -16.63
N THR A 79 -20.08 -3.63 -17.34
CA THR A 79 -19.72 -4.41 -18.53
C THR A 79 -18.76 -5.54 -18.18
N ILE A 80 -19.09 -6.76 -18.60
CA ILE A 80 -18.43 -8.02 -18.19
C ILE A 80 -17.05 -8.21 -18.85
N THR A 81 -16.74 -7.48 -19.91
CA THR A 81 -15.53 -7.63 -20.71
C THR A 81 -14.45 -6.62 -20.34
N ILE A 82 -13.59 -6.96 -19.38
CA ILE A 82 -12.32 -6.26 -19.17
C ILE A 82 -11.34 -6.72 -20.26
N THR A 83 -10.93 -5.79 -21.12
CA THR A 83 -9.96 -6.06 -22.20
C THR A 83 -8.56 -6.31 -21.65
N LYS A 84 -7.71 -7.03 -22.40
CA LYS A 84 -6.31 -7.30 -21.99
C LYS A 84 -5.50 -6.00 -21.91
N GLU A 85 -5.84 -5.03 -22.74
CA GLU A 85 -5.22 -3.71 -22.84
C GLU A 85 -5.52 -2.88 -21.58
N GLN A 86 -6.76 -2.89 -21.09
CA GLN A 86 -7.13 -2.26 -19.82
C GLN A 86 -6.36 -2.87 -18.64
N LYS A 87 -6.26 -4.20 -18.57
CA LYS A 87 -5.49 -4.88 -17.51
C LYS A 87 -4.01 -4.49 -17.53
N ARG A 88 -3.39 -4.40 -18.71
CA ARG A 88 -1.99 -3.96 -18.83
C ARG A 88 -1.81 -2.52 -18.38
N ARG A 89 -2.72 -1.61 -18.77
CA ARG A 89 -2.70 -0.21 -18.34
C ARG A 89 -2.83 -0.10 -16.82
N ASP A 90 -3.71 -0.87 -16.20
CA ASP A 90 -3.87 -0.87 -14.74
C ASP A 90 -2.59 -1.33 -14.03
N VAL A 91 -1.94 -2.41 -14.50
CA VAL A 91 -0.67 -2.86 -13.93
C VAL A 91 0.44 -1.83 -14.11
N ILE A 92 0.52 -1.15 -15.25
CA ILE A 92 1.51 -0.09 -15.48
C ILE A 92 1.29 1.06 -14.49
N ILE A 93 0.03 1.50 -14.32
CA ILE A 93 -0.30 2.57 -13.37
C ILE A 93 0.02 2.13 -11.94
N ASP A 94 -0.35 0.92 -11.55
CA ASP A 94 -0.03 0.36 -10.23
C ASP A 94 1.48 0.28 -10.01
N SER A 95 2.26 -0.10 -11.03
CA SER A 95 3.73 -0.15 -10.96
C SER A 95 4.34 1.24 -10.79
N ILE A 96 3.84 2.24 -11.53
CA ILE A 96 4.30 3.63 -11.41
C ILE A 96 4.02 4.16 -10.00
N LEU A 97 2.80 3.98 -9.50
CA LEU A 97 2.42 4.46 -8.17
C LEU A 97 3.13 3.70 -7.05
N CYS A 98 3.16 2.38 -7.09
CA CYS A 98 3.63 1.57 -5.97
C CYS A 98 5.14 1.28 -5.98
N VAL A 99 5.86 1.59 -7.07
CA VAL A 99 7.31 1.35 -7.18
C VAL A 99 8.05 2.62 -7.57
N LEU A 100 7.69 3.26 -8.68
CA LEU A 100 8.43 4.43 -9.17
C LEU A 100 8.29 5.63 -8.22
N CYS A 101 7.09 5.92 -7.73
CA CYS A 101 6.88 7.02 -6.77
C CYS A 101 7.70 6.85 -5.47
N PRO A 102 7.67 5.68 -4.78
CA PRO A 102 8.54 5.43 -3.62
C PRO A 102 10.03 5.61 -3.93
N ILE A 103 10.52 5.14 -5.07
CA ILE A 103 11.94 5.28 -5.47
C ILE A 103 12.31 6.75 -5.63
N ILE A 104 11.47 7.54 -6.31
CA ILE A 104 11.68 8.99 -6.45
C ILE A 104 11.70 9.64 -5.07
N PHE A 105 10.79 9.25 -4.18
CA PHE A 105 10.69 9.78 -2.83
C PHE A 105 11.95 9.50 -2.00
N MET A 106 12.48 8.27 -2.10
CA MET A 106 13.74 7.87 -1.47
C MET A 106 14.93 8.69 -2.01
N ALA A 107 14.96 8.97 -3.31
CA ALA A 107 15.99 9.80 -3.94
C ALA A 107 15.91 11.27 -3.48
N VAL A 108 14.70 11.84 -3.40
CA VAL A 108 14.49 13.20 -2.90
C VAL A 108 14.93 13.31 -1.43
N HIS A 109 14.60 12.32 -0.61
CA HIS A 109 15.03 12.28 0.80
C HIS A 109 16.56 12.35 0.97
N TYR A 110 17.33 11.78 0.03
CA TYR A 110 18.79 11.85 0.06
C TYR A 110 19.34 13.28 0.11
N THR A 111 18.67 14.23 -0.55
CA THR A 111 19.09 15.64 -0.56
C THR A 111 18.81 16.38 0.75
N MET A 112 17.90 15.86 1.57
CA MET A 112 17.40 16.51 2.81
C MET A 112 17.85 15.79 4.08
N GLN A 113 18.81 14.88 3.93
CA GLN A 113 19.33 14.05 5.02
C GLN A 113 20.37 14.82 5.83
N GLY A 114 20.12 15.01 7.13
CA GLY A 114 21.06 15.72 8.02
C GLY A 114 22.26 14.86 8.43
N HIS A 115 22.00 13.61 8.81
CA HIS A 115 23.01 12.61 9.14
C HIS A 115 22.66 11.25 8.51
N ARG A 116 23.65 10.35 8.40
CA ARG A 116 23.55 9.09 7.64
C ARG A 116 22.44 8.15 8.15
N PHE A 117 22.28 8.03 9.46
CA PHE A 117 21.14 7.36 10.10
C PHE A 117 21.20 7.63 11.61
N ASP A 118 20.06 7.53 12.27
CA ASP A 118 19.96 7.52 13.72
C ASP A 118 19.69 6.09 14.18
N VAL A 119 20.19 5.69 15.35
CA VAL A 119 19.89 4.39 15.94
C VAL A 119 19.08 4.63 17.21
N ILE A 120 17.88 4.05 17.25
CA ILE A 120 16.96 4.16 18.39
C ILE A 120 16.93 2.82 19.12
N GLU A 121 17.16 2.85 20.43
CA GLU A 121 17.10 1.65 21.27
C GLU A 121 15.74 0.93 21.12
N ASN A 122 15.76 -0.40 21.00
CA ASN A 122 14.60 -1.28 20.80
C ASN A 122 13.84 -1.14 19.46
N ILE A 123 14.19 -0.16 18.62
CA ILE A 123 13.61 0.03 17.27
C ILE A 123 14.63 -0.32 16.19
N GLY A 124 15.87 0.15 16.34
CA GLY A 124 16.97 0.01 15.39
C GLY A 124 17.17 1.27 14.55
N CYS A 125 17.54 1.10 13.27
CA CYS A 125 17.90 2.18 12.37
C CYS A 125 16.70 3.08 12.01
N TRP A 126 16.88 4.40 12.07
CA TRP A 126 15.86 5.40 11.79
C TRP A 126 16.39 6.50 10.85
N PRO A 127 15.60 6.93 9.84
CA PRO A 127 16.04 7.95 8.91
C PRO A 127 16.15 9.33 9.58
N SER A 128 17.31 9.96 9.45
CA SER A 128 17.53 11.34 9.89
C SER A 128 17.08 12.31 8.80
N THR A 129 16.21 13.26 9.14
CA THR A 129 15.71 14.27 8.18
C THR A 129 15.92 15.65 8.77
N TYR A 130 16.62 16.51 8.04
CA TYR A 130 16.85 17.88 8.51
C TYR A 130 15.61 18.74 8.25
N LEU A 131 15.02 19.27 9.32
CA LEU A 131 13.74 19.98 9.31
C LEU A 131 13.87 21.39 8.70
N THR A 132 13.96 21.43 7.37
CA THR A 132 13.88 22.66 6.58
C THR A 132 12.53 22.79 5.91
N LEU A 133 12.19 24.00 5.45
CA LEU A 133 10.96 24.24 4.69
C LEU A 133 10.80 23.29 3.48
N PRO A 134 11.84 23.04 2.66
CA PRO A 134 11.75 22.06 1.57
C PRO A 134 11.52 20.63 2.06
N ALA A 135 12.17 20.21 3.15
CA ALA A 135 11.97 18.88 3.72
C ALA A 135 10.52 18.67 4.20
N TYR A 136 9.89 19.69 4.79
CA TYR A 136 8.49 19.61 5.20
C TYR A 136 7.57 19.36 4.00
N ILE A 137 7.75 20.11 2.92
CA ILE A 137 6.91 20.03 1.72
C ILE A 137 7.17 18.75 0.92
N LEU A 138 8.42 18.32 0.81
CA LEU A 138 8.83 17.23 -0.08
C LEU A 138 8.89 15.86 0.61
N VAL A 139 9.04 15.79 1.93
CA VAL A 139 9.22 14.52 2.66
C VAL A 139 8.10 14.28 3.67
N LEU A 140 7.65 15.30 4.40
CA LEU A 140 6.68 15.09 5.48
C LEU A 140 5.23 15.20 5.01
N ALA A 141 4.92 16.21 4.19
CA ALA A 141 3.57 16.46 3.70
C ALA A 141 3.03 15.38 2.74
N PRO A 142 3.82 14.82 1.79
CA PRO A 142 3.26 13.93 0.78
C PRO A 142 2.69 12.61 1.33
N PRO A 143 3.33 11.90 2.29
CA PRO A 143 2.75 10.71 2.91
C PRO A 143 1.44 10.99 3.62
N ILE A 144 1.33 12.13 4.31
CA ILE A 144 0.10 12.55 5.00
C ILE A 144 -1.00 12.81 3.99
N PHE A 145 -0.69 13.59 2.94
CA PHE A 145 -1.64 13.91 1.89
C PHE A 145 -2.17 12.66 1.20
N VAL A 146 -1.28 11.76 0.77
CA VAL A 146 -1.68 10.50 0.13
C VAL A 146 -2.44 9.60 1.10
N GLY A 147 -2.06 9.56 2.38
CA GLY A 147 -2.80 8.88 3.43
C GLY A 147 -4.24 9.38 3.55
N CYS A 148 -4.45 10.70 3.60
CA CYS A 148 -5.79 11.31 3.62
C CYS A 148 -6.60 10.96 2.36
N VAL A 149 -6.00 11.05 1.18
CA VAL A 149 -6.66 10.67 -0.09
C VAL A 149 -7.04 9.18 -0.09
N SER A 150 -6.16 8.32 0.42
CA SER A 150 -6.40 6.88 0.55
C SER A 150 -7.57 6.58 1.49
N LEU A 151 -7.67 7.28 2.63
CA LEU A 151 -8.79 7.15 3.57
C LEU A 151 -10.13 7.58 2.96
N VAL A 152 -10.14 8.72 2.25
CA VAL A 152 -11.36 9.22 1.57
C VAL A 152 -11.80 8.23 0.51
N THR A 153 -10.89 7.77 -0.35
CA THR A 153 -11.23 6.80 -1.40
C THR A 153 -11.65 5.45 -0.85
N CYS A 154 -11.05 4.98 0.24
CA CYS A 154 -11.49 3.78 0.95
C CYS A 154 -12.94 3.91 1.42
N SER A 155 -13.28 5.05 2.03
CA SER A 155 -14.64 5.33 2.50
C SER A 155 -15.66 5.34 1.36
N LEU A 156 -15.31 5.92 0.22
CA LEU A 156 -16.15 5.93 -0.98
C LEU A 156 -16.32 4.53 -1.58
N SER A 157 -15.25 3.74 -1.65
CA SER A 157 -15.29 2.36 -2.15
C SER A 157 -16.18 1.48 -1.28
N ILE A 158 -16.07 1.59 0.05
CA ILE A 158 -16.92 0.87 1.00
C ILE A 158 -18.38 1.27 0.82
N ARG A 159 -18.68 2.57 0.72
CA ARG A 159 -20.04 3.08 0.47
C ARG A 159 -20.63 2.55 -0.83
N ALA A 160 -19.86 2.58 -1.91
CA ALA A 160 -20.29 2.07 -3.21
C ALA A 160 -20.55 0.55 -3.16
N PHE A 161 -19.70 -0.20 -2.47
CA PHE A 161 -19.86 -1.64 -2.27
C PHE A 161 -21.14 -1.98 -1.48
N ILE A 162 -21.40 -1.27 -0.37
CA ILE A 162 -22.62 -1.45 0.44
C ILE A 162 -23.86 -1.13 -0.41
N LYS A 163 -23.86 -0.02 -1.16
CA LYS A 163 -24.97 0.37 -2.02
C LYS A 163 -25.25 -0.69 -3.10
N ARG A 164 -24.22 -1.18 -3.80
CA ARG A 164 -24.39 -2.26 -4.79
C ARG A 164 -24.90 -3.55 -4.18
N ARG A 165 -24.44 -3.92 -2.98
CA ARG A 165 -24.93 -5.11 -2.27
C ARG A 165 -26.41 -4.97 -1.91
N GLN A 166 -26.85 -3.78 -1.53
CA GLN A 166 -28.27 -3.50 -1.28
C GLN A 166 -29.11 -3.56 -2.56
N GLU A 167 -28.65 -2.98 -3.67
CA GLU A 167 -29.30 -3.06 -4.99
C GLU A 167 -29.44 -4.52 -5.47
N PHE A 168 -28.37 -5.31 -5.36
CA PHE A 168 -28.39 -6.73 -5.71
C PHE A 168 -29.36 -7.53 -4.83
N ASN A 169 -29.36 -7.28 -3.51
CA ASN A 169 -30.31 -7.91 -2.60
C ASN A 169 -31.76 -7.49 -2.87
N ALA A 170 -32.00 -6.25 -3.31
CA ALA A 170 -33.32 -5.78 -3.69
C ALA A 170 -33.83 -6.48 -4.96
N ILE A 171 -32.97 -6.64 -5.98
CA ILE A 171 -33.29 -7.40 -7.19
C ILE A 171 -33.61 -8.87 -6.86
N LEU A 172 -32.84 -9.49 -5.96
CA LEU A 172 -33.12 -10.85 -5.50
C LEU A 172 -34.44 -10.99 -4.73
N ARG A 173 -34.89 -9.92 -4.04
CA ARG A 173 -36.18 -9.90 -3.33
C ARG A 173 -37.36 -9.62 -4.28
N SER A 174 -37.15 -8.84 -5.34
CA SER A 174 -38.18 -8.54 -6.34
C SER A 174 -38.37 -9.65 -7.37
N SER A 175 -37.33 -10.45 -7.63
CA SER A 175 -37.45 -11.66 -8.43
C SER A 175 -38.16 -12.73 -7.59
N SER A 176 -39.43 -12.97 -7.89
CA SER A 176 -40.30 -13.99 -7.26
C SER A 176 -39.87 -15.44 -7.52
N THR A 177 -38.60 -15.69 -7.78
CA THR A 177 -37.98 -17.01 -7.85
C THR A 177 -37.23 -17.20 -6.54
N GLY A 178 -37.60 -18.20 -5.73
CA GLY A 178 -37.08 -18.47 -4.38
C GLY A 178 -35.59 -18.82 -4.29
N LEU A 179 -34.72 -18.01 -4.90
CA LEU A 179 -33.27 -18.12 -4.92
C LEU A 179 -32.67 -17.21 -3.86
N ASN A 180 -32.43 -17.82 -2.70
CA ASN A 180 -31.81 -17.20 -1.55
C ASN A 180 -30.36 -16.75 -1.87
N ALA A 181 -29.98 -15.52 -1.47
CA ALA A 181 -28.62 -14.96 -1.62
C ALA A 181 -27.46 -15.90 -1.17
N PRO A 182 -27.56 -16.69 -0.08
CA PRO A 182 -26.51 -17.64 0.28
C PRO A 182 -26.42 -18.84 -0.68
N ARG A 183 -27.49 -19.20 -1.40
CA ARG A 183 -27.51 -20.33 -2.34
C ARG A 183 -26.83 -19.97 -3.67
N TYR A 184 -27.00 -18.74 -4.14
CA TYR A 184 -26.29 -18.23 -5.31
C TYR A 184 -24.80 -18.01 -5.04
N LEU A 185 -24.43 -17.45 -3.87
CA LEU A 185 -23.03 -17.35 -3.45
C LEU A 185 -22.34 -18.72 -3.36
N ARG A 186 -23.07 -19.75 -2.91
CA ARG A 186 -22.60 -21.15 -2.94
C ARG A 186 -22.38 -21.66 -4.36
N LEU A 187 -23.30 -21.38 -5.28
CA LEU A 187 -23.15 -21.75 -6.70
C LEU A 187 -21.97 -21.01 -7.36
N MET A 188 -21.76 -19.75 -7.02
CA MET A 188 -20.67 -18.92 -7.54
C MET A 188 -19.30 -19.30 -6.95
N SER A 189 -19.27 -19.95 -5.78
CA SER A 189 -18.04 -20.54 -5.22
C SER A 189 -17.71 -21.93 -5.76
N LEU A 190 -18.64 -22.56 -6.48
CA LEU A 190 -18.49 -23.88 -7.11
C LEU A 190 -18.08 -23.78 -8.59
N ALA A 191 -18.09 -22.59 -9.18
CA ALA A 191 -17.57 -22.26 -10.51
C ALA A 191 -16.20 -21.57 -10.39
#